data_AF-A0AAN9VE96-F1
#
_entry.id   AF-A0AAN9VE96-F1
#
_cell.length_a   1.000
_cell.length_b   1.000
_cell.length_c   1.000
_cell.angle_alpha   90.00
_cell.angle_beta   90.00
_cell.angle_gamma   90.00
#
_symmetry.space_group_name_H-M   'P 1'
#
loop_
_entity.id
_entity.type
_entity.pdbx_description
1 polymer ?
#
loop_
_entity_poly.entity_id
_entity_poly.type
_entity_poly.pdbx_seq_one_letter_code
_entity_poly.pdbx_strand_id
1 'polypeptide(L)'
;MSRTLGLCVGVAATILLLAEDLKAAAPNKLPPGFKLCPRNDPTTSSCLEEAISVALHELASGLPEFGIPTLEPLEIPQLSIGDPNSNAPVNLKINFTDIRIYNISSAKSTNVKLDVDAFLISPHVEIDSIYAEAHYKMDGRILLIPAKGEGKVVFNLTNLHGDGAMTGEKIMKKNKEYLKVNDFSFELNHLDKLVLHFENLFNGDKTLGPTINNLVNENWMEIWSQLRVPLQEICGYSFREYARRLFDKVPLDDVFLVKAP
;
A
#
# COMPACT_ATOMS: atom_id res chain seq x y z
N MET A 1 30.68 -56.80 -40.04
CA MET A 1 31.64 -55.66 -39.92
C MET A 1 31.05 -54.53 -40.75
N SER A 2 30.75 -53.32 -40.31
CA SER A 2 31.03 -52.61 -39.07
C SER A 2 29.86 -51.64 -38.83
N ARG A 3 29.23 -51.74 -37.65
CA ARG A 3 28.33 -50.73 -37.08
C ARG A 3 29.21 -49.78 -36.29
N THR A 4 29.67 -48.67 -36.88
CA THR A 4 30.26 -47.51 -36.17
C THR A 4 30.83 -46.51 -37.19
N LEU A 5 29.99 -45.67 -37.80
CA LEU A 5 30.38 -44.34 -38.29
C LEU A 5 29.13 -43.65 -38.82
N GLY A 6 28.71 -42.55 -38.18
CA GLY A 6 27.57 -41.76 -38.66
C GLY A 6 26.75 -41.06 -37.59
N LEU A 7 27.11 -41.20 -36.30
CA LEU A 7 26.42 -40.55 -35.18
C LEU A 7 27.32 -39.48 -34.50
N CYS A 8 28.06 -38.67 -35.26
CA CYS A 8 28.85 -37.57 -34.68
C CYS A 8 28.75 -36.23 -35.42
N VAL A 9 27.95 -36.11 -36.49
CA VAL A 9 27.83 -34.83 -37.24
C VAL A 9 26.46 -34.16 -37.07
N GLY A 10 25.48 -34.84 -36.45
CA GLY A 10 24.09 -34.34 -36.33
C GLY A 10 23.66 -33.76 -34.98
N VAL A 11 24.51 -33.78 -33.94
CA VAL A 11 24.12 -33.35 -32.57
C VAL A 11 24.80 -32.05 -32.13
N ALA A 12 25.85 -31.61 -32.83
CA ALA A 12 26.54 -30.36 -32.49
C ALA A 12 25.84 -29.10 -33.04
N ALA A 13 25.01 -29.22 -34.08
CA ALA A 13 24.40 -28.06 -34.76
C ALA A 13 23.05 -27.61 -34.15
N THR A 14 22.42 -28.42 -33.29
CA THR A 14 21.16 -28.06 -32.61
C THR A 14 21.35 -27.50 -31.19
N ILE A 15 22.54 -27.63 -30.60
CA ILE A 15 22.85 -27.01 -29.30
C ILE A 15 23.25 -25.53 -29.45
N LEU A 16 23.61 -25.10 -30.66
CA LEU A 16 23.99 -23.71 -30.97
C LEU A 16 22.81 -22.76 -31.29
N LEU A 17 21.57 -23.24 -31.28
CA LEU A 17 20.37 -22.42 -31.59
C LEU A 17 19.46 -22.13 -30.37
N LEU A 18 19.90 -22.43 -29.15
CA LEU A 18 19.17 -22.06 -27.92
C LEU A 18 19.97 -21.13 -26.98
N ALA A 19 21.14 -20.64 -27.40
CA ALA A 19 22.01 -19.81 -26.58
C ALA A 19 21.91 -18.29 -26.87
N GLU A 20 21.07 -17.87 -27.80
CA GLU A 20 20.89 -16.45 -28.13
C GLU A 20 19.45 -16.03 -27.79
N ASP A 21 19.32 -15.47 -26.58
CA ASP A 21 18.24 -14.64 -26.01
C ASP A 21 17.77 -15.04 -24.60
N LEU A 22 18.65 -15.66 -23.79
CA LEU A 22 18.71 -15.25 -22.38
C LEU A 22 19.54 -13.95 -22.29
N LYS A 23 19.04 -12.87 -22.91
CA LYS A 23 19.35 -11.53 -22.40
C LYS A 23 18.80 -11.53 -20.98
N ALA A 24 19.66 -11.83 -20.01
CA ALA A 24 19.37 -11.48 -18.63
C ALA A 24 19.06 -9.99 -18.69
N ALA A 25 17.78 -9.64 -18.56
CA ALA A 25 17.37 -8.25 -18.43
C ALA A 25 18.32 -7.62 -17.42
N ALA A 26 18.98 -6.54 -17.82
CA ALA A 26 19.83 -5.81 -16.89
C ALA A 26 18.97 -5.54 -15.64
N PRO A 27 19.49 -5.81 -14.43
CA PRO A 27 18.70 -5.60 -13.24
C PRO A 27 18.18 -4.18 -13.23
N ASN A 28 16.89 -4.02 -12.92
CA ASN A 28 16.32 -2.69 -12.83
C ASN A 28 17.02 -1.98 -11.67
N LYS A 29 17.55 -0.79 -11.93
CA LYS A 29 17.97 0.12 -10.86
C LYS A 29 16.72 0.70 -10.21
N LEU A 30 16.86 1.25 -9.00
CA LEU A 30 15.80 2.10 -8.45
C LEU A 30 15.46 3.23 -9.44
N PRO A 31 14.17 3.64 -9.51
CA PRO A 31 13.76 4.75 -10.35
C PRO A 31 14.58 6.02 -10.02
N PRO A 32 14.92 6.87 -11.01
CA PRO A 32 15.81 8.02 -10.79
C PRO A 32 15.36 9.02 -9.71
N GLY A 33 14.05 9.11 -9.42
CA GLY A 33 13.52 9.97 -8.37
C GLY A 33 13.71 9.43 -6.95
N PHE A 34 14.04 8.14 -6.79
CA PHE A 34 14.20 7.52 -5.47
C PHE A 34 15.54 7.91 -4.85
N LYS A 35 15.50 8.30 -3.59
CA LYS A 35 16.71 8.60 -2.82
C LYS A 35 17.37 7.32 -2.33
N LEU A 36 18.66 7.17 -2.63
CA LEU A 36 19.50 6.11 -2.10
C LEU A 36 20.09 6.52 -0.75
N CYS A 37 20.19 5.57 0.17
CA CYS A 37 20.75 5.80 1.51
C CYS A 37 21.98 4.95 1.78
N PRO A 38 22.95 5.46 2.57
CA PRO A 38 24.11 4.67 2.97
C PRO A 38 23.66 3.48 3.81
N ARG A 39 24.33 2.34 3.64
CA ARG A 39 24.14 1.15 4.47
C ARG A 39 25.06 1.21 5.68
N ASN A 40 24.55 0.88 6.86
CA ASN A 40 25.31 0.79 8.12
C ASN A 40 26.08 2.09 8.47
N ASP A 41 25.44 3.25 8.29
CA ASP A 41 26.00 4.56 8.64
C ASP A 41 25.15 5.20 9.76
N PRO A 42 25.73 6.02 10.67
CA PRO A 42 24.95 6.74 11.66
C PRO A 42 23.84 7.63 11.07
N THR A 43 23.96 8.03 9.80
CA THR A 43 22.97 8.84 9.06
C THR A 43 21.94 8.01 8.29
N THR A 44 22.00 6.67 8.35
CA THR A 44 21.09 5.80 7.59
C THR A 44 19.62 6.07 7.95
N SER A 45 19.27 6.17 9.24
CA SER A 45 17.88 6.41 9.65
C SER A 45 17.33 7.75 9.15
N SER A 46 18.06 8.85 9.33
CA SER A 46 17.62 10.17 8.84
C SER A 46 17.57 10.27 7.32
N CYS A 47 18.46 9.56 6.63
CA CYS A 47 18.35 9.42 5.17
C CYS A 47 17.07 8.68 4.76
N LEU A 48 16.73 7.60 5.47
CA LEU A 48 15.54 6.79 5.16
C LEU A 48 14.23 7.55 5.40
N GLU A 49 14.17 8.43 6.39
CA GLU A 49 13.03 9.34 6.62
C GLU A 49 12.70 10.15 5.35
N GLU A 50 13.73 10.77 4.76
CA GLU A 50 13.56 11.50 3.51
C GLU A 50 13.30 10.57 2.33
N ALA A 51 13.99 9.44 2.24
CA ALA A 51 13.85 8.50 1.14
C ALA A 51 12.44 7.88 1.06
N ILE A 52 11.81 7.58 2.19
CA ILE A 52 10.44 7.08 2.25
C ILE A 52 9.46 8.15 1.78
N SER A 53 9.63 9.40 2.26
CA SER A 53 8.77 10.52 1.86
C SER A 53 8.88 10.79 0.35
N VAL A 54 10.10 10.78 -0.20
CA VAL A 54 10.36 10.91 -1.64
C VAL A 54 9.77 9.73 -2.42
N ALA A 55 9.93 8.50 -1.95
CA ALA A 55 9.36 7.33 -2.61
C ALA A 55 7.83 7.42 -2.71
N LEU A 56 7.14 7.85 -1.65
CA LEU A 56 5.69 8.06 -1.68
C LEU A 56 5.29 9.16 -2.66
N HIS A 57 6.08 10.23 -2.77
CA HIS A 57 5.87 11.27 -3.77
C HIS A 57 6.01 10.74 -5.21
N GLU A 58 7.09 10.02 -5.51
CA GLU A 58 7.33 9.44 -6.84
C GLU A 58 6.24 8.42 -7.20
N LEU A 59 5.74 7.66 -6.22
CA LEU A 59 4.67 6.68 -6.41
C LEU A 59 3.30 7.31 -6.66
N ALA A 60 3.11 8.62 -6.48
CA ALA A 60 1.85 9.31 -6.75
C ALA A 60 1.32 8.97 -8.16
N SER A 61 2.20 9.05 -9.17
CA SER A 61 1.89 8.75 -10.57
C SER A 61 2.02 7.26 -10.95
N GLY A 62 2.40 6.40 -10.00
CA GLY A 62 2.71 5.00 -10.22
C GLY A 62 4.08 4.78 -10.90
N LEU A 63 4.45 3.51 -11.08
CA LEU A 63 5.69 3.11 -11.78
C LEU A 63 5.36 1.97 -12.77
N PRO A 64 4.89 2.29 -13.99
CA PRO A 64 4.44 1.30 -14.97
C PRO A 64 5.49 0.25 -15.34
N GLU A 65 6.78 0.61 -15.35
CA GLU A 65 7.91 -0.29 -15.62
C GLU A 65 8.11 -1.34 -14.51
N PHE A 66 7.72 -1.00 -13.29
CA PHE A 66 7.62 -1.94 -12.18
C PHE A 66 6.24 -2.61 -12.12
N GLY A 67 5.27 -2.13 -12.89
CA GLY A 67 3.89 -2.54 -12.86
C GLY A 67 3.16 -2.01 -11.64
N ILE A 68 3.64 -0.95 -11.00
CA ILE A 68 3.02 -0.35 -9.81
C ILE A 68 1.97 0.67 -10.27
N PRO A 69 0.70 0.54 -9.85
CA PRO A 69 -0.34 1.50 -10.21
C PRO A 69 -0.16 2.84 -9.48
N THR A 70 -0.98 3.83 -9.82
CA THR A 70 -0.98 5.16 -9.19
C THR A 70 -1.26 5.06 -7.69
N LEU A 71 -0.56 5.86 -6.88
CA LEU A 71 -0.89 6.06 -5.47
C LEU A 71 -1.88 7.22 -5.27
N GLU A 72 -2.00 8.12 -6.25
CA GLU A 72 -2.85 9.30 -6.20
C GLU A 72 -3.80 9.37 -7.40
N PRO A 73 -5.06 8.94 -7.26
CA PRO A 73 -5.62 8.26 -6.09
C PRO A 73 -5.14 6.80 -5.98
N LEU A 74 -5.16 6.29 -4.74
CA LEU A 74 -5.15 4.87 -4.46
C LEU A 74 -6.58 4.35 -4.65
N GLU A 75 -6.76 3.47 -5.62
CA GLU A 75 -8.07 2.91 -5.95
C GLU A 75 -8.28 1.55 -5.27
N ILE A 76 -9.35 1.44 -4.48
CA ILE A 76 -9.77 0.20 -3.82
C ILE A 76 -11.14 -0.20 -4.37
N PRO A 77 -11.28 -1.38 -5.01
CA PRO A 77 -12.53 -1.75 -5.69
C PRO A 77 -13.74 -1.84 -4.76
N GLN A 78 -13.53 -2.41 -3.57
CA GLN A 78 -14.60 -2.60 -2.60
C GLN A 78 -14.06 -2.77 -1.17
N LEU A 79 -14.86 -2.32 -0.20
CA LEU A 79 -14.66 -2.58 1.22
C LEU A 79 -16.02 -2.76 1.88
N SER A 80 -16.20 -3.85 2.63
CA SER A 80 -17.40 -4.09 3.43
C SER A 80 -17.06 -3.97 4.90
N ILE A 81 -17.87 -3.22 5.63
CA ILE A 81 -17.80 -3.10 7.09
C ILE A 81 -19.13 -3.49 7.72
N GLY A 82 -19.05 -3.92 8.98
CA GLY A 82 -20.20 -4.34 9.78
C GLY A 82 -20.15 -5.81 10.12
N ASP A 83 -20.49 -6.11 11.38
CA ASP A 83 -20.72 -7.47 11.84
C ASP A 83 -22.23 -7.67 12.02
N PRO A 84 -22.86 -8.57 11.23
CA PRO A 84 -24.29 -8.85 11.36
C PRO A 84 -24.69 -9.38 12.74
N ASN A 85 -23.74 -9.87 13.55
CA ASN A 85 -23.97 -10.39 14.89
C ASN A 85 -23.63 -9.39 16.01
N SER A 86 -23.22 -8.17 15.68
CA SER A 86 -22.83 -7.17 16.67
C SER A 86 -24.04 -6.55 17.37
N ASN A 87 -24.00 -6.53 18.70
CA ASN A 87 -24.95 -5.81 19.55
C ASN A 87 -24.45 -4.40 19.94
N ALA A 88 -23.40 -3.90 19.27
CA ALA A 88 -22.85 -2.59 19.55
C ALA A 88 -23.89 -1.47 19.30
N PRO A 89 -23.77 -0.33 20.00
CA PRO A 89 -24.64 0.84 19.78
C PRO A 89 -24.67 1.32 18.33
N VAL A 90 -23.61 1.06 17.57
CA VAL A 90 -23.56 1.25 16.11
C VAL A 90 -23.42 -0.12 15.45
N ASN A 91 -24.45 -0.55 14.74
CA ASN A 91 -24.41 -1.75 13.90
C ASN A 91 -24.84 -1.35 12.49
N LEU A 92 -23.85 -1.08 11.64
CA LEU A 92 -24.03 -0.68 10.26
C LEU A 92 -23.40 -1.75 9.37
N LYS A 93 -24.18 -2.30 8.44
CA LYS A 93 -23.63 -3.01 7.30
C LYS A 93 -23.47 -2.00 6.17
N ILE A 94 -22.22 -1.63 5.88
CA ILE A 94 -21.90 -0.68 4.81
C ILE A 94 -21.00 -1.38 3.81
N ASN A 95 -21.37 -1.30 2.54
CA ASN A 95 -20.51 -1.69 1.43
C ASN A 95 -20.09 -0.43 0.71
N PHE A 96 -18.78 -0.24 0.57
CA PHE A 96 -18.18 0.78 -0.25
C PHE A 96 -17.69 0.16 -1.55
N THR A 97 -17.86 0.84 -2.67
CA THR A 97 -17.28 0.50 -3.97
C THR A 97 -16.65 1.72 -4.62
N ASP A 98 -15.73 1.49 -5.56
CA ASP A 98 -15.02 2.55 -6.29
C ASP A 98 -14.35 3.57 -5.36
N ILE A 99 -13.69 3.07 -4.32
CA ILE A 99 -13.07 3.92 -3.31
C ILE A 99 -11.82 4.54 -3.92
N ARG A 100 -11.70 5.86 -3.81
CA ARG A 100 -10.49 6.61 -4.19
C ARG A 100 -9.97 7.36 -2.98
N ILE A 101 -8.71 7.12 -2.64
CA ILE A 101 -8.03 7.75 -1.50
C ILE A 101 -6.93 8.66 -2.05
N TYR A 102 -6.89 9.88 -1.54
CA TYR A 102 -6.02 10.96 -2.01
C TYR A 102 -5.14 11.49 -0.87
N ASN A 103 -4.05 12.17 -1.24
CA ASN A 103 -3.05 12.82 -0.38
C ASN A 103 -2.15 11.87 0.43
N ILE A 104 -2.14 10.58 0.13
CA ILE A 104 -1.20 9.61 0.71
C ILE A 104 0.26 9.98 0.39
N SER A 105 0.53 10.49 -0.82
CA SER A 105 1.86 10.91 -1.26
C SER A 105 2.40 12.14 -0.51
N SER A 106 1.57 12.81 0.31
CA SER A 106 1.98 13.94 1.15
C SER A 106 2.56 13.51 2.50
N ALA A 107 2.54 12.21 2.78
CA ALA A 107 3.03 11.63 4.02
C ALA A 107 4.51 11.97 4.27
N LYS A 108 4.79 12.36 5.51
CA LYS A 108 6.14 12.61 6.01
C LYS A 108 6.54 11.44 6.89
N SER A 109 7.75 10.91 6.66
CA SER A 109 8.30 9.88 7.52
C SER A 109 9.28 10.46 8.53
N THR A 110 9.19 10.00 9.77
CA THR A 110 10.10 10.34 10.88
C THR A 110 10.46 9.07 11.67
N ASN A 111 11.48 9.16 12.52
CA ASN A 111 11.86 8.12 13.49
C ASN A 111 12.04 6.71 12.89
N VAL A 112 12.69 6.61 11.72
CA VAL A 112 12.84 5.33 11.01
C VAL A 112 13.77 4.38 11.76
N LYS A 113 13.23 3.25 12.20
CA LYS A 113 14.01 2.13 12.73
C LYS A 113 14.35 1.16 11.60
N LEU A 114 15.62 0.79 11.54
CA LEU A 114 16.14 -0.19 10.60
C LEU A 114 16.82 -1.31 11.39
N ASP A 115 16.36 -2.54 11.17
CA ASP A 115 17.09 -3.74 11.55
C ASP A 115 17.49 -4.47 10.27
N VAL A 116 18.78 -4.39 9.94
CA VAL A 116 19.34 -4.96 8.71
C VAL A 116 19.36 -6.48 8.76
N ASP A 117 19.53 -7.07 9.95
CA ASP A 117 19.62 -8.52 10.12
C ASP A 117 18.22 -9.15 10.07
N ALA A 118 17.23 -8.48 10.67
CA ALA A 118 15.83 -8.88 10.61
C ALA A 118 15.10 -8.40 9.33
N PHE A 119 15.77 -7.65 8.46
CA PHE A 119 15.17 -6.99 7.28
C PHE A 119 13.88 -6.24 7.61
N LEU A 120 13.89 -5.51 8.73
CA LEU A 120 12.77 -4.72 9.22
C LEU A 120 13.04 -3.24 8.99
N ILE A 121 12.08 -2.56 8.38
CA ILE A 121 12.03 -1.10 8.28
C ILE A 121 10.73 -0.64 8.93
N SER A 122 10.83 0.23 9.93
CA SER A 122 9.67 0.75 10.67
C SER A 122 9.71 2.28 10.75
N PRO A 123 9.06 2.99 9.81
CA PRO A 123 8.86 4.43 9.88
C PRO A 123 7.71 4.80 10.81
N HIS A 124 7.85 5.94 11.50
CA HIS A 124 6.68 6.73 11.87
C HIS A 124 6.23 7.56 10.67
N VAL A 125 4.93 7.72 10.49
CA VAL A 125 4.32 8.40 9.33
C VAL A 125 3.28 9.40 9.81
N GLU A 126 3.38 10.61 9.29
CA GLU A 126 2.47 11.73 9.58
C GLU A 126 1.85 12.23 8.28
N ILE A 127 0.52 12.41 8.26
CA ILE A 127 -0.22 12.95 7.11
C ILE A 127 -1.19 14.02 7.60
N ASP A 128 -1.05 15.25 7.08
CA ASP A 128 -1.85 16.40 7.51
C ASP A 128 -3.34 16.20 7.17
N SER A 129 -3.65 15.64 5.99
CA SER A 129 -5.03 15.29 5.62
C SER A 129 -5.10 14.21 4.56
N ILE A 130 -6.06 13.29 4.73
CA ILE A 130 -6.48 12.34 3.70
C ILE A 130 -7.91 12.68 3.29
N TYR A 131 -8.16 12.73 1.98
CA TYR A 131 -9.49 12.79 1.40
C TYR A 131 -9.81 11.44 0.76
N ALA A 132 -11.03 10.94 0.94
CA ALA A 132 -11.49 9.78 0.19
C ALA A 132 -12.93 9.97 -0.28
N GLU A 133 -13.26 9.32 -1.39
CA GLU A 133 -14.61 9.26 -1.93
C GLU A 133 -14.94 7.83 -2.34
N ALA A 134 -16.21 7.47 -2.23
CA ALA A 134 -16.70 6.15 -2.63
C ALA A 134 -18.19 6.19 -2.98
N HIS A 135 -18.67 5.16 -3.65
CA HIS A 135 -20.08 4.80 -3.59
C HIS A 135 -20.33 3.96 -2.35
N TYR A 136 -21.45 4.18 -1.66
CA TYR A 136 -21.85 3.40 -0.51
C TYR A 136 -23.25 2.82 -0.69
N LYS A 137 -23.46 1.67 -0.05
CA LYS A 137 -24.77 1.10 0.24
C LYS A 137 -24.80 0.68 1.70
N MET A 138 -25.69 1.28 2.48
CA MET A 138 -25.80 1.08 3.92
C MET A 138 -27.18 0.55 4.30
N ASP A 139 -27.20 -0.44 5.18
CA ASP A 139 -28.39 -0.89 5.90
C ASP A 139 -28.00 -1.22 7.35
N GLY A 140 -28.73 -0.71 8.33
CA GLY A 140 -28.43 -0.93 9.75
C GLY A 140 -29.06 0.12 10.66
N ARG A 141 -28.40 0.40 11.78
CA ARG A 141 -28.81 1.40 12.76
C ARG A 141 -27.63 2.11 13.42
N ILE A 142 -27.81 3.39 13.71
CA ILE A 142 -26.95 4.19 14.59
C ILE A 142 -27.76 4.47 15.85
N LEU A 143 -27.34 3.91 16.98
CA LEU A 143 -28.11 3.92 18.24
C LEU A 143 -29.50 3.29 18.03
N LEU A 144 -30.55 4.12 18.14
CA LEU A 144 -31.95 3.73 17.94
C LEU A 144 -32.48 4.12 16.54
N ILE A 145 -31.67 4.78 15.71
CA ILE A 145 -32.11 5.35 14.45
C ILE A 145 -31.76 4.38 13.30
N PRO A 146 -32.75 3.90 12.54
CA PRO A 146 -32.49 3.13 11.32
C PRO A 146 -31.67 3.97 10.36
N ALA A 147 -30.61 3.40 9.79
CA ALA A 147 -29.74 4.06 8.83
C ALA A 147 -29.75 3.28 7.52
N LYS A 148 -30.36 3.86 6.49
CA LYS A 148 -30.46 3.26 5.16
C LYS A 148 -30.20 4.31 4.10
N GLY A 149 -29.35 3.98 3.15
CA GLY A 149 -28.99 4.88 2.07
C GLY A 149 -28.11 4.19 1.04
N GLU A 150 -28.11 4.77 -0.15
CA GLU A 150 -27.25 4.37 -1.25
C GLU A 150 -26.92 5.62 -2.06
N GLY A 151 -25.63 5.88 -2.30
CA GLY A 151 -25.21 7.11 -2.94
C GLY A 151 -23.70 7.30 -2.86
N LYS A 152 -23.25 8.55 -2.94
CA LYS A 152 -21.85 8.91 -2.74
C LYS A 152 -21.58 9.22 -1.27
N VAL A 153 -20.36 8.92 -0.85
CA VAL A 153 -19.83 9.32 0.45
C VAL A 153 -18.47 9.96 0.24
N VAL A 154 -18.19 11.00 1.01
CA VAL A 154 -16.85 11.58 1.13
C VAL A 154 -16.36 11.51 2.57
N PHE A 155 -15.06 11.30 2.73
CA PHE A 155 -14.37 11.20 4.00
C PHE A 155 -13.24 12.23 4.01
N ASN A 156 -13.10 12.93 5.13
CA ASN A 156 -11.93 13.75 5.42
C ASN A 156 -11.34 13.30 6.75
N LEU A 157 -10.09 12.85 6.70
CA LEU A 157 -9.29 12.53 7.87
C LEU A 157 -8.28 13.66 8.06
N THR A 158 -8.12 14.13 9.30
CA THR A 158 -7.23 15.24 9.64
C THR A 158 -6.17 14.76 10.63
N ASN A 159 -4.91 15.12 10.35
CA ASN A 159 -3.75 14.89 11.20
C ASN A 159 -3.63 13.43 11.66
N LEU A 160 -3.27 12.58 10.71
CA LEU A 160 -3.17 11.14 10.89
C LEU A 160 -1.72 10.76 11.19
N HIS A 161 -1.52 9.99 12.27
CA HIS A 161 -0.20 9.49 12.66
C HIS A 161 -0.27 7.97 12.78
N GLY A 162 0.77 7.30 12.30
CA GLY A 162 0.85 5.86 12.34
C GLY A 162 2.26 5.33 12.20
N ASP A 163 2.41 4.04 12.45
CA ASP A 163 3.68 3.33 12.31
C ASP A 163 3.57 2.32 11.17
N GLY A 164 4.46 2.43 10.18
CA GLY A 164 4.64 1.40 9.17
C GLY A 164 5.59 0.32 9.69
N ALA A 165 5.45 -0.90 9.18
CA ALA A 165 6.48 -1.91 9.30
C ALA A 165 6.53 -2.77 8.04
N MET A 166 7.70 -2.84 7.42
CA MET A 166 7.97 -3.76 6.31
C MET A 166 8.98 -4.80 6.76
N THR A 167 8.67 -6.07 6.53
CA THR A 167 9.58 -7.20 6.77
C THR A 167 9.91 -7.90 5.47
N GLY A 168 11.09 -8.50 5.41
CA GLY A 168 11.49 -9.28 4.26
C GLY A 168 12.53 -10.33 4.56
N GLU A 169 13.02 -10.97 3.51
CA GLU A 169 14.14 -11.87 3.56
C GLU A 169 14.98 -11.74 2.29
N LYS A 170 16.26 -12.05 2.41
CA LYS A 170 17.16 -12.05 1.27
C LYS A 170 16.97 -13.32 0.44
N ILE A 171 16.84 -13.16 -0.87
CA ILE A 171 16.79 -14.28 -1.82
C ILE A 171 17.81 -14.11 -2.94
N MET A 172 18.33 -15.23 -3.44
CA MET A 172 19.24 -15.26 -4.58
C MET A 172 18.47 -15.50 -5.88
N LYS A 173 18.58 -14.59 -6.85
CA LYS A 173 18.07 -14.75 -8.22
C LYS A 173 19.22 -14.50 -9.20
N LYS A 174 19.57 -15.47 -10.04
CA LYS A 174 20.60 -15.34 -11.09
C LYS A 174 21.93 -14.73 -10.58
N ASN A 175 22.44 -15.22 -9.45
CA ASN A 175 23.66 -14.75 -8.77
C ASN A 175 23.62 -13.30 -8.26
N LYS A 176 22.42 -12.72 -8.07
CA LYS A 176 22.23 -11.43 -7.39
C LYS A 176 21.29 -11.58 -6.20
N GLU A 177 21.55 -10.78 -5.18
CA GLU A 177 20.73 -10.71 -3.96
C GLU A 177 19.55 -9.75 -4.19
N TYR A 178 18.35 -10.18 -3.81
CA TYR A 178 17.12 -9.39 -3.86
C TYR A 178 16.42 -9.43 -2.51
N LEU A 179 15.62 -8.42 -2.22
CA LEU A 179 14.72 -8.41 -1.07
C LEU A 179 13.37 -9.01 -1.47
N LYS A 180 13.01 -10.14 -0.86
CA LYS A 180 11.65 -10.65 -0.91
C LYS A 180 10.86 -10.02 0.24
N VAL A 181 9.88 -9.19 -0.10
CA VAL A 181 9.00 -8.57 0.89
C VAL A 181 8.00 -9.60 1.41
N ASN A 182 8.08 -9.91 2.70
CA ASN A 182 7.23 -10.87 3.37
C ASN A 182 5.91 -10.22 3.76
N ASP A 183 5.99 -9.11 4.50
CA ASP A 183 4.81 -8.39 4.95
C ASP A 183 5.01 -6.88 4.99
N PHE A 184 3.89 -6.16 4.94
CA PHE A 184 3.80 -4.73 5.20
C PHE A 184 2.57 -4.48 6.07
N SER A 185 2.77 -3.92 7.26
CA SER A 185 1.71 -3.52 8.16
C SER A 185 1.73 -2.02 8.40
N PHE A 186 0.57 -1.48 8.76
CA PHE A 186 0.41 -0.07 9.09
C PHE A 186 -0.49 0.07 10.31
N GLU A 187 0.06 0.62 11.38
CA GLU A 187 -0.67 0.89 12.61
C GLU A 187 -1.13 2.34 12.69
N LEU A 188 -2.45 2.57 12.72
CA LEU A 188 -3.00 3.91 12.94
C LEU A 188 -3.16 4.19 14.42
N ASN A 189 -2.28 5.03 14.94
CA ASN A 189 -2.18 5.34 16.36
C ASN A 189 -2.99 6.57 16.74
N HIS A 190 -3.09 7.54 15.83
CA HIS A 190 -3.72 8.83 16.12
C HIS A 190 -4.48 9.37 14.90
N LEU A 191 -5.59 10.04 15.19
CA LEU A 191 -6.40 10.78 14.22
C LEU A 191 -7.11 11.91 14.98
N ASP A 192 -6.92 13.16 14.55
CA ASP A 192 -7.60 14.30 15.21
C ASP A 192 -9.09 14.34 14.90
N LYS A 193 -9.44 14.09 13.64
CA LYS A 193 -10.83 14.18 13.19
C LYS A 193 -11.10 13.29 11.99
N LEU A 194 -12.27 12.67 12.01
CA LEU A 194 -12.95 12.13 10.84
C LEU A 194 -14.22 12.95 10.57
N VAL A 195 -14.41 13.36 9.33
CA VAL A 195 -15.67 13.95 8.83
C VAL A 195 -16.18 13.10 7.68
N LEU A 196 -17.43 12.66 7.78
CA LEU A 196 -18.12 11.92 6.74
C LEU A 196 -19.31 12.74 6.22
N HIS A 197 -19.55 12.63 4.92
CA HIS A 197 -20.77 13.15 4.31
C HIS A 197 -21.37 12.13 3.36
N PHE A 198 -22.53 11.60 3.74
CA PHE A 198 -23.32 10.67 2.95
C PHE A 198 -24.42 11.41 2.19
N GLU A 199 -24.41 11.24 0.87
CA GLU A 199 -25.49 11.72 0.00
C GLU A 199 -26.65 10.71 -0.04
N ASN A 200 -27.85 11.17 -0.37
CA ASN A 200 -29.03 10.32 -0.63
C ASN A 200 -29.43 9.36 0.52
N LEU A 201 -29.17 9.75 1.77
CA LEU A 201 -29.74 9.06 2.93
C LEU A 201 -31.28 9.14 2.91
N PHE A 202 -31.96 8.04 3.25
CA PHE A 202 -33.43 7.92 3.21
C PHE A 202 -34.08 8.38 1.90
N ASN A 203 -33.47 8.05 0.77
CA ASN A 203 -33.93 8.44 -0.57
C ASN A 203 -34.02 9.98 -0.75
N GLY A 204 -33.09 10.71 -0.14
CA GLY A 204 -32.97 12.16 -0.30
C GLY A 204 -33.89 12.99 0.59
N ASP A 205 -34.33 12.43 1.72
CA ASP A 205 -35.10 13.18 2.72
C ASP A 205 -34.30 14.39 3.23
N LYS A 206 -34.86 15.59 3.03
CA LYS A 206 -34.21 16.87 3.33
C LYS A 206 -34.03 17.17 4.81
N THR A 207 -34.64 16.37 5.68
CA THR A 207 -34.56 16.52 7.14
C THR A 207 -33.69 15.42 7.72
N LEU A 208 -33.99 14.15 7.43
CA LEU A 208 -33.31 13.01 8.02
C LEU A 208 -31.86 12.86 7.54
N GLY A 209 -31.58 13.17 6.27
CA GLY A 209 -30.22 13.08 5.73
C GLY A 209 -29.21 14.00 6.45
N PRO A 210 -29.48 15.30 6.57
CA PRO A 210 -28.65 16.21 7.36
C PRO A 210 -28.54 15.80 8.84
N THR A 211 -29.64 15.36 9.47
CA THR A 211 -29.62 14.92 10.87
C THR A 211 -28.69 13.73 11.09
N ILE A 212 -28.72 12.72 10.20
CA ILE A 212 -27.83 11.57 10.32
C ILE A 212 -26.37 11.94 10.06
N ASN A 213 -26.09 12.79 9.07
CA ASN A 213 -24.72 13.27 8.85
C ASN A 213 -24.17 14.00 10.07
N ASN A 214 -24.97 14.82 10.75
CA ASN A 214 -24.56 15.47 11.99
C ASN A 214 -24.28 14.44 13.09
N LEU A 215 -25.19 13.49 13.31
CA LEU A 215 -25.02 12.45 14.32
C LEU A 215 -23.76 11.61 14.09
N VAL A 216 -23.50 11.22 12.85
CA VAL A 216 -22.28 10.49 12.45
C VAL A 216 -21.03 11.30 12.78
N ASN A 217 -21.02 12.60 12.48
CA ASN A 217 -19.85 13.47 12.70
C ASN A 217 -19.63 13.86 14.16
N GLU A 218 -20.70 13.90 14.95
CA GLU A 218 -20.65 14.06 16.42
C GLU A 218 -20.09 12.80 17.09
N ASN A 219 -20.43 11.62 16.57
CA ASN A 219 -20.03 10.31 17.09
C ASN A 219 -18.97 9.63 16.18
N TRP A 220 -18.08 10.44 15.61
CA TRP A 220 -17.13 9.98 14.60
C TRP A 220 -16.12 8.96 15.14
N MET A 221 -15.83 8.97 16.44
CA MET A 221 -14.90 8.03 17.06
C MET A 221 -15.44 6.59 17.04
N GLU A 222 -16.74 6.42 17.26
CA GLU A 222 -17.44 5.14 17.17
C GLU A 222 -17.41 4.62 15.73
N ILE A 223 -17.62 5.51 14.75
CA ILE A 223 -17.50 5.17 13.33
C ILE A 223 -16.07 4.79 12.98
N TRP A 224 -15.10 5.58 13.46
CA TRP A 224 -13.67 5.32 13.25
C TRP A 224 -13.25 3.96 13.80
N SER A 225 -13.75 3.55 14.97
CA SER A 225 -13.42 2.25 15.56
C SER A 225 -13.76 1.05 14.67
N GLN A 226 -14.76 1.20 13.78
CA GLN A 226 -15.16 0.16 12.83
C GLN A 226 -14.38 0.26 11.51
N LEU A 227 -13.95 1.45 11.13
CA LEU A 227 -13.22 1.70 9.89
C LEU A 227 -11.71 1.47 10.02
N ARG A 228 -11.15 1.69 11.22
CA ARG A 228 -9.69 1.71 11.44
C ARG A 228 -9.02 0.43 10.96
N VAL A 229 -9.44 -0.72 11.49
CA VAL A 229 -8.79 -2.01 11.18
C VAL A 229 -8.90 -2.39 9.69
N PRO A 230 -10.09 -2.36 9.06
CA PRO A 230 -10.20 -2.66 7.63
C PRO A 230 -9.36 -1.72 6.74
N LEU A 231 -9.28 -0.43 7.09
CA LEU A 231 -8.43 0.52 6.36
C LEU A 231 -6.94 0.19 6.52
N GLN A 232 -6.49 -0.15 7.73
CA GLN A 232 -5.11 -0.58 7.98
C GLN A 232 -4.74 -1.82 7.15
N GLU A 233 -5.62 -2.81 7.09
CA GLU A 233 -5.41 -4.04 6.32
C GLU A 233 -5.31 -3.77 4.81
N ILE A 234 -6.18 -2.91 4.27
CA ILE A 234 -6.16 -2.53 2.85
C ILE A 234 -4.91 -1.73 2.50
N CYS A 235 -4.52 -0.78 3.34
CA CYS A 235 -3.27 -0.03 3.17
C CYS A 235 -2.06 -0.98 3.23
N GLY A 236 -2.00 -1.86 4.23
CA GLY A 236 -0.94 -2.85 4.37
C GLY A 236 -0.82 -3.75 3.14
N TYR A 237 -1.94 -4.28 2.65
CA TYR A 237 -1.98 -5.06 1.42
C TYR A 237 -1.44 -4.27 0.22
N SER A 238 -1.91 -3.04 0.03
CA SER A 238 -1.55 -2.21 -1.12
C SER A 238 -0.06 -1.89 -1.14
N PHE A 239 0.48 -1.41 -0.01
CA PHE A 239 1.91 -1.10 0.11
C PHE A 239 2.81 -2.33 0.04
N ARG A 240 2.35 -3.48 0.54
CA ARG A 240 3.07 -4.75 0.35
C ARG A 240 3.21 -5.08 -1.13
N GLU A 241 2.15 -4.94 -1.91
CA GLU A 241 2.19 -5.22 -3.35
C GLU A 241 3.07 -4.23 -4.11
N TYR A 242 3.08 -2.94 -3.70
CA TYR A 242 3.97 -1.93 -4.29
C TYR A 242 5.43 -2.29 -4.01
N ALA A 243 5.75 -2.57 -2.74
CA ALA A 243 7.09 -2.94 -2.30
C ALA A 243 7.57 -4.24 -2.98
N ARG A 244 6.71 -5.27 -3.09
CA ARG A 244 7.03 -6.50 -3.80
C ARG A 244 7.39 -6.25 -5.26
N ARG A 245 6.55 -5.52 -6.00
CA ARG A 245 6.79 -5.22 -7.42
C ARG A 245 8.09 -4.45 -7.66
N LEU A 246 8.45 -3.57 -6.73
CA LEU A 246 9.72 -2.84 -6.77
C LEU A 246 10.91 -3.77 -6.46
N PHE A 247 10.93 -4.35 -5.26
CA PHE A 247 12.09 -5.11 -4.76
C PHE A 247 12.27 -6.48 -5.41
N ASP A 248 11.27 -7.02 -6.09
CA ASP A 248 11.44 -8.22 -6.92
C ASP A 248 12.29 -7.99 -8.17
N LYS A 249 12.38 -6.73 -8.63
CA LYS A 249 13.08 -6.32 -9.85
C LYS A 249 14.40 -5.60 -9.58
N VAL A 250 14.59 -5.05 -8.39
CA VAL A 250 15.79 -4.30 -7.99
C VAL A 250 16.70 -5.15 -7.09
N PRO A 251 17.96 -5.41 -7.47
CA PRO A 251 18.94 -6.06 -6.58
C PRO A 251 19.25 -5.20 -5.35
N LEU A 252 19.56 -5.85 -4.23
CA LEU A 252 19.88 -5.16 -2.98
C LEU A 252 21.07 -4.19 -3.09
N ASP A 253 22.07 -4.50 -3.92
CA ASP A 253 23.21 -3.62 -4.15
C ASP A 253 22.83 -2.30 -4.84
N ASP A 254 21.71 -2.27 -5.56
CA ASP A 254 21.16 -1.09 -6.23
C ASP A 254 20.15 -0.32 -5.35
N VAL A 255 19.82 -0.83 -4.15
CA VAL A 255 18.90 -0.19 -3.18
C VAL A 255 19.63 0.77 -2.23
N PHE A 256 20.91 0.52 -1.97
CA PHE A 256 21.73 1.33 -1.05
C PHE A 256 22.83 2.08 -1.79
N LEU A 257 23.27 3.20 -1.22
CA LEU A 257 24.53 3.81 -1.63
C LEU A 257 25.68 2.87 -1.26
N VAL A 258 26.39 2.40 -2.28
CA VAL A 258 27.71 1.80 -2.10
C VAL A 258 28.67 2.95 -1.80
N LYS A 259 29.20 3.01 -0.57
CA LYS A 259 30.35 3.91 -0.30
C LYS A 259 31.47 3.50 -1.25
N ALA A 260 31.95 4.45 -2.05
CA ALA A 260 33.16 4.24 -2.83
C ALA A 260 34.32 3.90 -1.86
N PRO A 261 35.19 2.94 -2.23
CA PRO A 261 36.30 2.50 -1.39
C PRO A 261 37.28 3.64 -1.05
#